data_AF-A0A7W1KK81-F1
#
_entry.id   AF-A0A7W1KK81-F1
#
_cell.length_a   1.000
_cell.length_b   1.000
_cell.length_c   1.000
_cell.angle_alpha   90.00
_cell.angle_beta   90.00
_cell.angle_gamma   90.00
#
_symmetry.space_group_name_H-M   'P 1'
#
loop_
_entity.id
_entity.type
_entity.pdbx_description
1 polymer ?
#
loop_
_entity_poly.entity_id
_entity_poly.type
_entity_poly.pdbx_seq_one_letter_code
_entity_poly.pdbx_strand_id
1 'polypeptide(L)'
;MTDLDRLFRQIVRNLAATDPARLHRPLPLSELRETIVPYRANRRALELESAEDYELVLMRLCAGEGGFARTEPAEVRAEFEVEVGSSNPDLEIAQRHGNAVVSLEPKPLALALNHQPGLAFAPPDASGRTVTREEPSVGLPELPALEPLDDVDPAGATGHGALRCGLCDRGLPTGRVVNFCPHCGGGQGMPRCPACRSETEAGWLHCVGCGAALSRS
;
A
#
# COMPACT_ATOMS: atom_id res chain seq x y z
N MET A 1 -9.70 -14.25 -2.32
CA MET A 1 -9.97 -12.91 -1.75
C MET A 1 -11.39 -12.57 -2.13
N THR A 2 -12.25 -12.25 -1.16
CA THR A 2 -13.68 -11.98 -1.41
C THR A 2 -13.89 -10.60 -2.03
N ASP A 3 -15.08 -10.37 -2.57
CA ASP A 3 -15.55 -9.04 -2.98
C ASP A 3 -15.51 -8.02 -1.83
N LEU A 4 -15.90 -8.44 -0.63
CA LEU A 4 -15.83 -7.65 0.59
C LEU A 4 -14.39 -7.27 0.96
N ASP A 5 -13.44 -8.21 0.85
CA ASP A 5 -12.01 -7.93 1.02
C ASP A 5 -11.54 -6.85 0.03
N ARG A 6 -11.99 -6.91 -1.23
CA ARG A 6 -11.61 -5.94 -2.28
C ARG A 6 -12.17 -4.56 -1.96
N LEU A 7 -13.44 -4.49 -1.54
CA LEU A 7 -14.08 -3.25 -1.11
C LEU A 7 -13.32 -2.63 0.08
N PHE A 8 -13.09 -3.41 1.14
CA PHE A 8 -12.39 -2.93 2.33
C PHE A 8 -10.99 -2.39 1.97
N ARG A 9 -10.21 -3.14 1.19
CA ARG A 9 -8.88 -2.67 0.78
C ARG A 9 -8.96 -1.44 -0.12
N GLN A 10 -9.98 -1.32 -0.97
CA GLN A 10 -10.16 -0.12 -1.79
C GLN A 10 -10.51 1.10 -0.93
N ILE A 11 -11.36 0.96 0.09
CA ILE A 11 -11.64 2.01 1.09
C ILE A 11 -10.33 2.47 1.72
N VAL A 12 -9.54 1.53 2.25
CA VAL A 12 -8.27 1.84 2.92
C VAL A 12 -7.29 2.54 1.98
N ARG A 13 -7.16 2.06 0.72
CA ARG A 13 -6.31 2.71 -0.29
C ARG A 13 -6.74 4.14 -0.59
N ASN A 14 -8.03 4.38 -0.82
CA ASN A 14 -8.54 5.70 -1.19
C ASN A 14 -8.39 6.71 -0.04
N LEU A 15 -8.66 6.28 1.20
CA LEU A 15 -8.47 7.09 2.39
C LEU A 15 -6.98 7.35 2.67
N ALA A 16 -6.12 6.33 2.60
CA ALA A 16 -4.69 6.50 2.81
C ALA A 16 -4.04 7.44 1.78
N ALA A 17 -4.54 7.45 0.53
CA ALA A 17 -4.04 8.34 -0.51
C ALA A 17 -4.52 9.80 -0.33
N THR A 18 -5.70 10.00 0.25
CA THR A 18 -6.33 11.33 0.35
C THR A 18 -6.10 11.99 1.71
N ASP A 19 -6.43 11.29 2.79
CA ASP A 19 -6.24 11.73 4.17
C ASP A 19 -6.13 10.51 5.11
N PRO A 20 -4.91 10.07 5.46
CA PRO A 20 -4.68 8.92 6.33
C PRO A 20 -5.34 9.05 7.72
N ALA A 21 -5.52 10.26 8.25
CA ALA A 21 -6.10 10.44 9.58
C ALA A 21 -7.57 9.98 9.65
N ARG A 22 -8.25 9.89 8.50
CA ARG A 22 -9.64 9.46 8.39
C ARG A 22 -9.84 7.96 8.54
N LEU A 23 -8.80 7.15 8.40
CA LEU A 23 -8.89 5.69 8.56
C LEU A 23 -9.36 5.27 9.96
N HIS A 24 -9.11 6.10 10.96
CA HIS A 24 -9.47 5.85 12.36
C HIS A 24 -10.69 6.66 12.82
N ARG A 25 -11.32 7.41 11.91
CA ARG A 25 -12.47 8.25 12.24
C ARG A 25 -13.76 7.57 11.76
N PRO A 26 -14.89 7.84 12.43
CA PRO A 26 -16.18 7.37 11.96
C PRO A 26 -16.57 8.05 10.64
N LEU A 27 -17.13 7.29 9.70
CA LEU A 27 -17.45 7.74 8.33
C LEU A 27 -18.94 7.55 8.04
N PRO A 28 -19.67 8.57 7.55
CA PRO A 28 -21.04 8.37 7.06
C PRO A 28 -21.07 7.38 5.89
N LEU A 29 -22.09 6.50 5.85
CA LEU A 29 -22.28 5.56 4.76
C LEU A 29 -22.48 6.26 3.40
N SER A 30 -23.18 7.39 3.38
CA SER A 30 -23.34 8.24 2.19
C SER A 30 -22.00 8.68 1.63
N GLU A 31 -21.06 9.05 2.50
CA GLU A 31 -19.73 9.48 2.09
C GLU A 31 -18.89 8.33 1.53
N LEU A 32 -18.99 7.15 2.14
CA LEU A 32 -18.38 5.94 1.57
C LEU A 32 -18.85 5.70 0.15
N ARG A 33 -20.16 5.85 -0.10
CA ARG A 33 -20.77 5.60 -1.41
C ARG A 33 -20.49 6.68 -2.44
N GLU A 34 -20.48 7.94 -2.04
CA GLU A 34 -20.47 9.07 -2.99
C GLU A 34 -19.06 9.61 -3.22
N THR A 35 -18.20 9.57 -2.20
CA THR A 35 -16.90 10.23 -2.22
C THR A 35 -15.75 9.24 -2.14
N ILE A 36 -15.77 8.31 -1.17
CA ILE A 36 -14.60 7.47 -0.89
C ILE A 36 -14.49 6.34 -1.90
N VAL A 37 -15.60 5.65 -2.21
CA VAL A 37 -15.58 4.48 -3.12
C VAL A 37 -16.72 4.49 -4.14
N PRO A 38 -16.96 5.60 -4.87
CA PRO A 38 -18.07 5.64 -5.83
C PRO A 38 -17.97 4.53 -6.86
N TYR A 39 -19.09 3.83 -7.08
CA TYR A 39 -19.20 2.64 -7.93
C TYR A 39 -18.53 2.85 -9.30
N ARG A 40 -18.88 3.92 -10.01
CA ARG A 40 -18.37 4.18 -11.38
C ARG A 40 -16.84 4.28 -11.45
N ALA A 41 -16.20 4.86 -10.44
CA ALA A 41 -14.76 5.02 -10.41
C ALA A 41 -14.03 3.75 -9.95
N ASN A 42 -14.67 2.92 -9.12
CA ASN A 42 -14.02 1.80 -8.45
C ASN A 42 -14.43 0.42 -9.00
N ARG A 43 -15.47 0.31 -9.85
CA ARG A 43 -16.02 -0.99 -10.33
C ARG A 43 -14.96 -1.95 -10.88
N ARG A 44 -13.95 -1.44 -11.59
CA ARG A 44 -12.85 -2.24 -12.15
C ARG A 44 -11.92 -2.80 -11.07
N ALA A 45 -11.64 -2.01 -10.03
CA ALA A 45 -10.78 -2.42 -8.92
C ALA A 45 -11.51 -3.36 -7.94
N LEU A 46 -12.83 -3.24 -7.87
CA LEU A 46 -13.69 -4.11 -7.06
C LEU A 46 -14.05 -5.42 -7.76
N GLU A 47 -13.90 -5.46 -9.09
CA GLU A 47 -14.31 -6.59 -9.95
C GLU A 47 -15.80 -6.93 -9.79
N LEU A 48 -16.65 -5.89 -9.77
CA LEU A 48 -18.10 -6.02 -9.66
C LEU A 48 -18.74 -5.89 -11.05
N GLU A 49 -19.75 -6.72 -11.31
CA GLU A 49 -20.41 -6.79 -12.61
C GLU A 49 -21.54 -5.75 -12.70
N SER A 50 -22.19 -5.47 -11.58
CA SER A 50 -23.37 -4.61 -11.51
C SER A 50 -23.31 -3.57 -10.38
N ALA A 51 -24.24 -2.61 -10.39
CA ALA A 51 -24.38 -1.64 -9.30
C ALA A 51 -25.05 -2.29 -8.08
N GLU A 52 -25.90 -3.28 -8.33
CA GLU A 52 -26.60 -4.08 -7.34
C GLU A 52 -25.60 -4.88 -6.48
N ASP A 53 -24.61 -5.51 -7.11
CA ASP A 53 -23.54 -6.21 -6.39
C ASP A 53 -22.76 -5.26 -5.47
N TYR A 54 -22.55 -4.03 -5.93
CA TYR A 54 -21.86 -3.00 -5.13
C TYR A 54 -22.66 -2.61 -3.88
N GLU A 55 -23.97 -2.37 -4.02
CA GLU A 55 -24.81 -2.06 -2.87
C GLU A 55 -24.88 -3.26 -1.90
N LEU A 56 -24.96 -4.49 -2.41
CA LEU A 56 -24.95 -5.69 -1.59
C LEU A 56 -23.64 -5.83 -0.77
N VAL A 57 -22.48 -5.59 -1.40
CA VAL A 57 -21.19 -5.67 -0.69
C VAL A 57 -21.05 -4.54 0.33
N LEU A 58 -21.58 -3.34 0.05
CA LEU A 58 -21.67 -2.26 1.05
C LEU A 58 -22.57 -2.66 2.24
N MET A 59 -23.72 -3.27 1.99
CA MET A 59 -24.60 -3.77 3.05
C MET A 59 -23.91 -4.83 3.90
N ARG A 60 -23.19 -5.77 3.29
CA ARG A 60 -22.39 -6.79 4.00
C ARG A 60 -21.31 -6.17 4.87
N LEU A 61 -20.62 -5.13 4.38
CA LEU A 61 -19.68 -4.34 5.19
C LEU A 61 -20.40 -3.70 6.38
N CYS A 62 -21.59 -3.11 6.16
CA CYS A 62 -22.35 -2.44 7.21
C CYS A 62 -22.95 -3.40 8.24
N ALA A 63 -23.29 -4.62 7.84
CA ALA A 63 -23.67 -5.72 8.74
C ALA A 63 -22.50 -6.17 9.64
N GLY A 64 -21.27 -5.80 9.30
CA GLY A 64 -20.06 -6.19 10.03
C GLY A 64 -19.51 -7.55 9.60
N GLU A 65 -19.88 -8.03 8.40
CA GLU A 65 -19.34 -9.26 7.85
C GLU A 65 -17.80 -9.19 7.77
N GLY A 66 -17.14 -10.30 8.10
CA GLY A 66 -15.67 -10.37 8.11
C GLY A 66 -14.99 -9.52 9.20
N GLY A 67 -15.76 -8.81 10.04
CA GLY A 67 -15.22 -7.92 11.07
C GLY A 67 -14.38 -6.78 10.51
N PHE A 68 -14.70 -6.30 9.29
CA PHE A 68 -13.99 -5.21 8.63
C PHE A 68 -14.40 -3.83 9.14
N ALA A 69 -15.65 -3.69 9.55
CA ALA A 69 -16.20 -2.44 10.03
C ALA A 69 -17.31 -2.68 11.05
N ARG A 70 -17.60 -1.62 11.80
CA ARG A 70 -18.71 -1.56 12.75
C ARG A 70 -19.60 -0.37 12.39
N THR A 71 -20.90 -0.63 12.29
CA THR A 71 -21.91 0.39 12.00
C THR A 71 -22.64 0.81 13.26
N GLU A 72 -22.83 2.12 13.39
CA GLU A 72 -23.66 2.75 14.41
C GLU A 72 -24.77 3.59 13.76
N PRO A 73 -26.00 3.59 14.31
CA PRO A 73 -26.46 2.85 15.49
C PRO A 73 -26.50 1.33 15.33
N ALA A 74 -26.50 0.59 16.45
CA ALA A 74 -26.52 -0.87 16.43
C ALA A 74 -27.81 -1.47 15.84
N GLU A 75 -28.92 -0.74 15.95
CA GLU A 75 -30.21 -1.08 15.33
C GLU A 75 -30.10 -1.13 13.81
N VAL A 76 -29.47 -0.11 13.21
CA VAL A 76 -29.21 -0.05 11.76
C VAL A 76 -28.32 -1.20 11.30
N ARG A 77 -27.30 -1.56 12.09
CA ARG A 77 -26.45 -2.74 11.79
C ARG A 77 -27.27 -4.03 11.76
N ALA A 78 -28.18 -4.21 12.73
CA ALA A 78 -29.02 -5.40 12.79
C ALA A 78 -30.00 -5.47 11.61
N GLU A 79 -30.52 -4.32 11.15
CA GLU A 79 -31.32 -4.27 9.92
C GLU A 79 -30.52 -4.74 8.69
N PHE A 80 -29.27 -4.27 8.53
CA PHE A 80 -28.41 -4.76 7.45
C PHE A 80 -28.13 -6.27 7.53
N GLU A 81 -27.89 -6.79 8.74
CA GLU A 81 -27.65 -8.22 8.95
C GLU A 81 -28.86 -9.08 8.57
N VAL A 82 -30.07 -8.65 8.95
CA VAL A 82 -31.32 -9.32 8.56
C VAL A 82 -31.51 -9.28 7.05
N GLU A 83 -31.29 -8.12 6.43
CA GLU A 83 -31.52 -7.96 4.99
C GLU A 83 -30.55 -8.79 4.15
N VAL A 84 -29.26 -8.78 4.51
CA VAL A 84 -28.21 -9.58 3.85
C VAL A 84 -28.50 -11.08 3.94
N GLY A 85 -29.13 -11.54 5.02
CA GLY A 85 -29.54 -12.94 5.18
C GLY A 85 -30.82 -13.33 4.42
N SER A 86 -31.54 -12.36 3.85
CA SER A 86 -32.77 -12.61 3.11
C SER A 86 -32.50 -13.13 1.70
N SER A 87 -33.49 -13.84 1.12
CA SER A 87 -33.38 -14.31 -0.26
C SER A 87 -33.57 -13.21 -1.32
N ASN A 88 -34.10 -12.05 -0.92
CA ASN A 88 -34.35 -10.92 -1.81
C ASN A 88 -34.08 -9.60 -1.07
N PRO A 89 -32.80 -9.23 -0.91
CA PRO A 89 -32.40 -8.06 -0.14
C PRO A 89 -32.87 -6.73 -0.74
N ASP A 90 -33.47 -5.86 0.09
CA ASP A 90 -33.74 -4.46 -0.21
C ASP A 90 -32.44 -3.64 -0.20
N LEU A 91 -31.91 -3.40 -1.40
CA LEU A 91 -30.69 -2.61 -1.59
C LEU A 91 -30.87 -1.12 -1.25
N GLU A 92 -32.11 -0.61 -1.20
CA GLU A 92 -32.37 0.79 -0.87
C GLU A 92 -32.09 1.12 0.60
N ILE A 93 -31.97 0.10 1.47
CA ILE A 93 -31.62 0.27 2.89
C ILE A 93 -30.27 1.01 3.02
N ALA A 94 -29.30 0.71 2.16
CA ALA A 94 -28.02 1.41 2.14
C ALA A 94 -28.17 2.91 1.80
N GLN A 95 -29.18 3.28 1.02
CA GLN A 95 -29.48 4.69 0.71
C GLN A 95 -30.23 5.38 1.84
N ARG A 96 -31.23 4.69 2.41
CA ARG A 96 -32.04 5.17 3.54
C ARG A 96 -31.19 5.49 4.76
N HIS A 97 -30.20 4.65 5.05
CA HIS A 97 -29.29 4.78 6.20
C HIS A 97 -27.99 5.51 5.87
N GLY A 98 -28.00 6.44 4.90
CA GLY A 98 -26.79 7.17 4.49
C GLY A 98 -26.06 7.93 5.62
N ASN A 99 -26.76 8.32 6.68
CA ASN A 99 -26.17 9.00 7.83
C ASN A 99 -25.64 8.03 8.92
N ALA A 100 -25.87 6.73 8.76
CA ALA A 100 -25.28 5.74 9.64
C ALA A 100 -23.76 5.82 9.55
N VAL A 101 -23.12 5.63 10.69
CA VAL A 101 -21.70 5.86 10.87
C VAL A 101 -20.98 4.52 10.86
N VAL A 102 -20.05 4.37 9.93
CA VAL A 102 -19.23 3.18 9.72
C VAL A 102 -17.83 3.48 10.22
N SER A 103 -17.36 2.69 11.17
CA SER A 103 -15.98 2.74 11.68
C SER A 103 -15.21 1.51 11.24
N LEU A 104 -14.03 1.70 10.66
CA LEU A 104 -13.19 0.58 10.23
C LEU A 104 -12.54 -0.11 11.43
N GLU A 105 -12.51 -1.44 11.43
CA GLU A 105 -11.95 -2.21 12.53
C GLU A 105 -10.40 -2.15 12.53
N PRO A 106 -9.74 -1.90 13.67
CA PRO A 106 -8.29 -1.66 13.72
C PRO A 106 -7.45 -2.84 13.24
N LYS A 107 -7.89 -4.07 13.53
CA LYS A 107 -7.16 -5.30 13.19
C LYS A 107 -7.06 -5.51 11.68
N PRO A 108 -8.16 -5.59 10.91
CA PRO A 108 -8.07 -5.71 9.45
C PRO A 108 -7.45 -4.47 8.80
N LEU A 109 -7.66 -3.28 9.39
CA LEU A 109 -7.03 -2.05 8.91
C LEU A 109 -5.51 -2.13 8.97
N ALA A 110 -4.94 -2.56 10.10
CA ALA A 110 -3.50 -2.76 10.25
C ALA A 110 -2.97 -3.80 9.24
N LEU A 111 -3.69 -4.90 9.02
CA LEU A 111 -3.31 -5.91 8.03
C LEU A 111 -3.33 -5.35 6.60
N ALA A 112 -4.31 -4.52 6.25
CA ALA A 112 -4.40 -3.90 4.94
C ALA A 112 -3.29 -2.87 4.69
N LEU A 113 -2.90 -2.11 5.72
CA LEU A 113 -1.80 -1.13 5.65
C LEU A 113 -0.42 -1.80 5.62
N ASN A 114 -0.24 -2.88 6.38
CA ASN A 114 1.01 -3.65 6.43
C ASN A 114 1.20 -4.58 5.23
N HIS A 115 0.21 -4.68 4.33
CA HIS A 115 0.29 -5.53 3.17
C HIS A 115 1.28 -4.94 2.14
N GLN A 116 2.57 -5.16 2.38
CA GLN A 116 3.57 -5.11 1.32
C GLN A 116 3.49 -6.44 0.57
N PRO A 117 3.02 -6.46 -0.71
CA PRO A 117 2.90 -7.69 -1.48
C PRO A 117 4.25 -8.40 -1.77
N GLY A 118 5.38 -7.85 -1.31
CA GLY A 118 6.73 -8.40 -1.50
C GLY A 118 7.48 -8.89 -0.25
N LEU A 119 6.92 -8.80 0.97
CA LEU A 119 7.64 -9.18 2.21
C LEU A 119 7.10 -10.44 2.91
N ALA A 120 6.16 -11.19 2.32
CA ALA A 120 5.63 -12.42 2.90
C ALA A 120 6.67 -13.57 3.02
N PHE A 121 7.93 -13.34 2.60
CA PHE A 121 9.05 -14.27 2.73
C PHE A 121 10.06 -13.87 3.83
N ALA A 122 9.68 -13.02 4.79
CA ALA A 122 10.45 -12.90 6.02
C ALA A 122 9.88 -13.90 7.04
N PRO A 123 10.62 -14.94 7.47
CA PRO A 123 10.22 -15.75 8.62
C PRO A 123 9.99 -14.82 9.82
N PRO A 124 9.03 -15.11 10.71
CA PRO A 124 8.88 -14.32 11.92
C PRO A 124 10.22 -14.28 12.66
N ASP A 125 10.67 -13.09 13.02
CA ASP A 125 11.94 -12.88 13.69
C ASP A 125 12.07 -13.87 14.85
N ALA A 126 13.07 -14.75 14.75
CA ALA A 126 13.55 -15.55 15.86
C ALA A 126 14.31 -14.64 16.87
N SER A 127 13.72 -13.50 17.23
CA SER A 127 14.18 -12.67 18.33
C SER A 127 13.67 -13.28 19.61
N GLY A 128 14.47 -14.19 20.19
CA GLY A 128 14.13 -14.77 21.50
C GLY A 128 14.94 -15.98 21.97
N ARG A 129 16.00 -16.40 21.28
CA ARG A 129 16.93 -17.39 21.83
C ARG A 129 18.36 -16.93 21.66
N THR A 130 18.93 -16.36 22.71
CA THR A 130 20.37 -16.47 22.98
C THR A 130 20.67 -17.96 23.15
N VAL A 131 20.98 -18.63 22.04
CA VAL A 131 21.70 -19.89 22.10
C VAL A 131 23.16 -19.51 22.27
N THR A 132 23.68 -19.68 23.49
CA THR A 132 25.11 -19.84 23.69
C THR A 132 25.52 -21.05 22.86
N ARG A 133 26.00 -20.81 21.65
CA ARG A 133 26.59 -21.83 20.80
C ARG A 133 27.96 -22.12 21.38
N GLU A 134 28.04 -23.18 22.17
CA GLU A 134 29.31 -23.85 22.43
C GLU A 134 29.79 -24.42 21.08
N GLU A 135 30.90 -23.91 20.57
CA GLU A 135 31.46 -24.36 19.30
C GLU A 135 31.92 -25.81 19.44
N PRO A 136 31.41 -26.76 18.64
CA PRO A 136 32.03 -28.05 18.50
C PRO A 136 33.28 -27.87 17.63
N SER A 137 34.45 -28.13 18.21
CA SER A 137 35.72 -28.19 17.50
C SER A 137 35.75 -29.41 16.59
N VAL A 138 35.26 -29.26 15.36
CA VAL A 138 35.47 -30.23 14.28
C VAL A 138 36.73 -29.82 13.54
N GLY A 139 37.76 -30.66 13.62
CA GLY A 139 39.06 -30.43 13.00
C GLY A 139 38.93 -30.18 11.49
N LEU A 140 39.51 -29.06 11.05
CA LEU A 140 39.67 -28.74 9.63
C LEU A 140 40.61 -29.77 8.98
N PRO A 141 40.29 -30.32 7.80
CA PRO A 141 41.30 -30.87 6.91
C PRO A 141 42.16 -29.72 6.34
N GLU A 142 43.47 -29.95 6.34
CA GLU A 142 44.49 -28.99 5.92
C GLU A 142 44.37 -28.72 4.41
N LEU A 143 43.95 -27.51 4.04
CA LEU A 143 43.92 -27.03 2.67
C LEU A 143 45.33 -26.58 2.25
N PRO A 144 45.77 -26.86 1.00
CA PRO A 144 47.07 -26.43 0.53
C PRO A 144 47.16 -24.91 0.45
N ALA A 145 48.30 -24.37 0.87
CA ALA A 145 48.59 -22.95 0.95
C ALA A 145 48.45 -22.27 -0.43
N LEU A 146 47.55 -21.29 -0.51
CA LEU A 146 47.52 -20.32 -1.60
C LEU A 146 48.55 -19.23 -1.31
N GLU A 147 49.35 -18.89 -2.33
CA GLU A 147 50.37 -17.85 -2.26
C GLU A 147 49.77 -16.47 -1.96
N PRO A 148 50.52 -15.56 -1.29
CA PRO A 148 50.00 -14.27 -0.85
C PRO A 148 49.77 -13.36 -2.05
N LEU A 149 48.56 -12.83 -2.18
CA LEU A 149 48.33 -11.65 -2.99
C LEU A 149 48.78 -10.43 -2.18
N ASP A 150 49.69 -9.66 -2.76
CA ASP A 150 50.30 -8.47 -2.19
C ASP A 150 49.29 -7.49 -1.57
N ASP A 151 49.76 -6.90 -0.47
CA ASP A 151 49.09 -5.96 0.41
C ASP A 151 48.59 -4.66 -0.27
N VAL A 152 47.32 -4.36 0.04
CA VAL A 152 46.81 -3.08 0.56
C VAL A 152 46.90 -1.83 -0.32
N ASP A 153 45.72 -1.36 -0.73
CA ASP A 153 45.38 0.07 -0.64
C ASP A 153 43.87 0.29 -0.38
N PRO A 154 43.40 0.44 0.88
CA PRO A 154 42.04 0.89 1.20
C PRO A 154 42.01 2.41 1.26
N ALA A 155 42.50 3.07 0.21
CA ALA A 155 42.36 4.51 0.02
C ALA A 155 41.72 4.79 -1.36
N GLY A 156 40.53 4.27 -1.58
CA GLY A 156 39.72 4.52 -2.77
C GLY A 156 38.37 5.14 -2.41
N ALA A 157 38.40 6.44 -2.15
CA ALA A 157 37.29 7.29 -1.73
C ALA A 157 35.92 6.89 -2.28
N THR A 158 34.94 6.86 -1.37
CA THR A 158 33.53 7.15 -1.60
C THR A 158 33.39 8.49 -2.34
N GLY A 159 33.62 8.46 -3.64
CA GLY A 159 33.29 9.56 -4.53
C GLY A 159 31.78 9.76 -4.51
N HIS A 160 31.31 10.72 -3.72
CA HIS A 160 30.03 11.38 -3.97
C HIS A 160 30.27 12.40 -5.08
N GLY A 161 30.64 11.93 -6.27
CA GLY A 161 30.91 12.83 -7.38
C GLY A 161 29.62 13.37 -7.99
N ALA A 162 29.56 14.70 -8.09
CA ALA A 162 28.72 15.62 -8.90
C ALA A 162 27.22 15.33 -9.14
N LEU A 163 26.83 14.08 -9.34
CA LEU A 163 25.44 13.67 -9.59
C LEU A 163 24.66 13.76 -8.28
N ARG A 164 23.71 14.69 -8.24
CA ARG A 164 22.77 14.84 -7.14
C ARG A 164 21.46 14.16 -7.51
N CYS A 165 20.81 13.56 -6.52
CA CYS A 165 19.47 13.02 -6.70
C CYS A 165 18.47 14.14 -7.00
N GLY A 166 17.75 14.09 -8.12
CA GLY A 166 16.74 15.11 -8.46
C GLY A 166 15.50 15.15 -7.54
N LEU A 167 15.43 14.31 -6.51
CA LEU A 167 14.33 14.27 -5.53
C LEU A 167 14.76 14.76 -4.14
N CYS A 168 15.94 14.35 -3.66
CA CYS A 168 16.42 14.68 -2.31
C CYS A 168 17.74 15.47 -2.28
N ASP A 169 18.29 15.83 -3.45
CA ASP A 169 19.51 16.62 -3.66
C ASP A 169 20.80 16.09 -3.02
N ARG A 170 20.77 14.87 -2.47
CA ARG A 170 21.95 14.18 -1.93
C ARG A 170 22.83 13.63 -3.05
N GLY A 171 24.14 13.59 -2.79
CA GLY A 171 25.13 13.07 -3.72
C GLY A 171 24.89 11.58 -3.99
N LEU A 172 24.96 11.19 -5.26
CA LEU A 172 24.88 9.81 -5.69
C LEU A 172 26.29 9.19 -5.76
N PRO A 173 26.43 7.89 -5.46
CA PRO A 173 27.71 7.20 -5.60
C PRO A 173 28.22 7.25 -7.04
N THR A 174 29.49 7.60 -7.24
CA THR A 174 30.15 7.47 -8.55
C THR A 174 30.71 6.07 -8.79
N GLY A 175 30.94 5.74 -10.05
CA GLY A 175 31.54 4.46 -10.45
C GLY A 175 30.54 3.31 -10.65
N ARG A 176 29.23 3.58 -10.55
CA ARG A 176 28.18 2.62 -10.89
C ARG A 176 26.93 3.32 -11.44
N VAL A 177 26.16 2.62 -12.27
CA VAL A 177 24.85 3.09 -12.72
C VAL A 177 23.87 3.04 -11.54
N VAL A 178 23.30 4.19 -11.16
CA VAL A 178 22.37 4.30 -10.04
C VAL A 178 20.96 4.51 -10.58
N ASN A 179 20.17 3.43 -10.62
CA ASN A 179 18.76 3.49 -11.06
C ASN A 179 17.84 4.08 -9.96
N PHE A 180 18.18 3.85 -8.69
CA PHE A 180 17.42 4.31 -7.53
C PHE A 180 18.35 4.99 -6.51
N CYS A 181 17.92 6.12 -5.96
CA CYS A 181 18.71 6.82 -4.94
C CYS A 181 18.73 6.02 -3.62
N PRO A 182 19.91 5.71 -3.05
CA PRO A 182 20.02 4.98 -1.80
C PRO A 182 19.52 5.75 -0.57
N HIS A 183 19.32 7.08 -0.70
CA HIS A 183 18.90 7.92 0.43
C HIS A 183 17.41 8.26 0.45
N CYS A 184 16.68 8.09 -0.65
CA CYS A 184 15.25 8.41 -0.71
C CYS A 184 14.43 7.38 -1.52
N GLY A 185 15.06 6.39 -2.14
CA GLY A 185 14.40 5.39 -2.98
C GLY A 185 13.93 5.88 -4.34
N GLY A 186 14.07 7.18 -4.66
CA GLY A 186 13.57 7.76 -5.91
C GLY A 186 14.31 7.24 -7.15
N GLY A 187 13.55 6.87 -8.19
CA GLY A 187 14.09 6.49 -9.50
C GLY A 187 14.80 7.67 -10.19
N GLN A 188 15.99 7.41 -10.73
CA GLN A 188 16.85 8.39 -11.43
C GLN A 188 16.69 8.37 -12.95
N GLY A 189 16.04 7.34 -13.51
CA GLY A 189 15.93 7.13 -14.96
C GLY A 189 14.63 7.60 -15.62
N MET A 190 13.66 8.11 -14.85
CA MET A 190 12.36 8.54 -15.38
C MET A 190 12.23 10.06 -15.38
N PRO A 191 11.77 10.68 -16.50
CA PRO A 191 11.49 12.10 -16.53
C PRO A 191 10.38 12.42 -15.55
N ARG A 192 10.49 13.56 -14.86
CA ARG A 192 9.51 14.02 -13.88
C ARG A 192 8.86 15.30 -14.38
N CYS A 193 7.58 15.47 -14.03
CA CYS A 193 6.90 16.73 -14.31
C CYS A 193 7.57 17.90 -13.55
N PRO A 194 7.93 19.01 -14.21
CA PRO A 194 8.55 20.15 -13.54
C PRO A 194 7.60 20.86 -12.56
N ALA A 195 6.27 20.72 -12.73
CA ALA A 195 5.28 21.35 -11.87
C ALA A 195 5.00 20.55 -10.59
N CYS A 196 4.70 19.25 -10.70
CA CYS A 196 4.26 18.43 -9.55
C CYS A 196 5.20 17.28 -9.18
N ARG A 197 6.30 17.08 -9.92
CA ARG A 197 7.31 16.03 -9.70
C ARG A 197 6.82 14.57 -9.79
N SER A 198 5.58 14.36 -10.24
CA SER A 198 5.08 13.03 -10.61
C SER A 198 5.94 12.42 -11.71
N GLU A 199 6.05 11.10 -11.70
CA GLU A 199 6.77 10.34 -12.73
C GLU A 199 6.00 10.42 -14.05
N THR A 200 6.74 10.60 -15.14
CA THR A 200 6.18 10.77 -16.48
C THR A 200 6.96 9.88 -17.46
N GLU A 201 6.31 9.48 -18.55
CA GLU A 201 6.93 8.69 -19.61
C GLU A 201 7.33 9.57 -20.80
N ALA A 202 8.35 9.15 -21.54
CA ALA A 202 8.77 9.82 -22.76
C ALA A 202 7.64 9.75 -23.81
N GLY A 203 7.28 10.90 -24.38
CA GLY A 203 6.22 11.03 -25.39
C GLY A 203 4.89 11.60 -24.89
N TRP A 204 4.73 11.77 -23.57
CA TRP A 204 3.54 12.39 -23.01
C TRP A 204 3.55 13.91 -23.20
N LEU A 205 2.42 14.46 -23.63
CA LEU A 205 2.25 15.91 -23.80
C LEU A 205 1.91 16.63 -22.50
N HIS A 206 1.24 15.94 -21.57
CA HIS A 206 0.74 16.52 -20.32
C HIS A 206 0.96 15.54 -19.16
N CYS A 207 1.21 16.07 -17.98
CA CYS A 207 1.33 15.28 -16.76
C CYS A 207 -0.04 14.76 -16.29
N VAL A 208 -0.17 13.47 -16.01
CA VAL A 208 -1.41 12.89 -15.46
C VAL A 208 -1.71 13.34 -14.03
N GLY A 209 -0.69 13.74 -13.27
CA GLY A 209 -0.87 14.21 -11.88
C GLY A 209 -1.41 15.63 -11.76
N CYS A 210 -1.00 16.56 -12.63
CA CYS A 210 -1.36 17.97 -12.51
C CYS A 210 -1.85 18.65 -13.80
N GLY A 211 -1.87 17.94 -14.93
CA GLY A 211 -2.28 18.49 -16.23
C GLY A 211 -1.26 19.44 -16.89
N ALA A 212 -0.14 19.75 -16.24
CA ALA A 212 0.88 20.65 -16.81
C ALA A 212 1.49 20.05 -18.09
N ALA A 213 1.70 20.91 -19.09
CA ALA A 213 2.38 20.53 -20.32
C ALA A 213 3.84 20.11 -20.02
N LEU A 214 4.26 18.97 -20.56
CA LEU A 214 5.63 18.49 -20.49
C LEU A 214 6.37 19.06 -21.70
N SER A 215 7.42 19.85 -21.48
CA SER A 215 8.19 20.47 -22.56
C SER A 215 8.82 19.39 -23.43
N ARG A 216 8.52 19.40 -24.74
CA ARG A 216 9.25 18.62 -25.74
C ARG A 216 10.62 19.28 -25.95
N SER A 217 11.67 18.67 -25.42
CA SER A 217 13.06 18.97 -25.80
C SER A 217 13.58 17.89 -26.73
#